data_AF-A0A653A365-F1
#
_entry.id   AF-A0A653A365-F1
#
_cell.length_a   1.000
_cell.length_b   1.000
_cell.length_c   1.000
_cell.angle_alpha   90.00
_cell.angle_beta   90.00
_cell.angle_gamma   90.00
#
_symmetry.space_group_name_H-M   'P 1'
#
loop_
_entity.id
_entity.type
_entity.pdbx_description
1 polymer ?
#
loop_
_entity_poly.entity_id
_entity_poly.type
_entity_poly.pdbx_seq_one_letter_code
_entity_poly.pdbx_strand_id
1 'polypeptide(L)'
;MCYGVETMAENEPKAEALQELNVDDEALIMDLFYERMVPLLERADARIGTLNCRFAGDVYRHWTLHFCSAGSSFQITGLEYDEMSDELSLDL
;
A
#
# COMPACT_ATOMS: atom_id res chain seq x y z
N MET A 1 6.28 18.28 50.72
CA MET A 1 6.54 16.83 50.81
C MET A 1 5.84 16.17 49.63
N CYS A 2 6.60 15.47 48.77
CA CYS A 2 6.26 14.17 48.14
C CYS A 2 4.95 14.04 47.34
N TYR A 3 4.86 13.37 46.18
CA TYR A 3 5.77 12.80 45.18
C TYR A 3 4.88 12.57 43.94
N GLY A 4 5.47 12.66 42.75
CA GLY A 4 4.76 12.80 41.48
C GLY A 4 3.80 11.69 41.07
N VAL A 5 2.82 12.12 40.28
CA VAL A 5 2.13 11.32 39.26
C VAL A 5 1.93 12.23 38.05
N GLU A 6 2.92 12.33 37.18
CA GLU A 6 2.69 12.86 35.83
C GLU A 6 2.90 11.71 34.85
N THR A 7 1.81 10.98 34.66
CA THR A 7 1.58 10.16 33.47
C THR A 7 1.48 11.11 32.29
N MET A 8 2.58 11.28 31.55
CA MET A 8 2.57 11.85 30.21
C MET A 8 2.78 10.65 29.28
N ALA A 9 1.75 9.85 29.02
CA ALA A 9 0.93 10.03 27.82
C ALA A 9 1.82 10.37 26.62
N GLU A 10 2.35 9.32 26.00
CA GLU A 10 2.95 9.33 24.67
C GLU A 10 1.90 9.84 23.69
N ASN A 11 1.87 11.17 23.53
CA ASN A 11 1.04 11.86 22.56
C ASN A 11 1.96 12.79 21.78
N GLU A 12 2.84 12.19 20.99
CA GLU A 12 3.45 12.91 19.89
C GLU A 12 2.48 12.83 18.69
N PRO A 13 2.07 13.98 18.13
CA PRO A 13 1.20 14.00 16.96
C PRO A 13 1.99 13.43 15.78
N LYS A 14 1.67 12.20 15.36
CA LYS A 14 2.21 11.57 14.14
C LYS A 14 1.61 12.27 12.91
N ALA A 15 1.99 13.53 12.72
CA ALA A 15 1.64 14.39 11.60
C ALA A 15 2.89 14.66 10.75
N GLU A 16 3.67 13.61 10.51
CA GLU A 16 4.74 13.59 9.53
C GLU A 16 4.22 12.76 8.35
N ALA A 17 3.72 13.47 7.35
CA ALA A 17 3.41 12.94 6.03
C ALA A 17 4.71 12.62 5.26
N LEU A 18 5.56 11.78 5.86
CA LEU A 18 6.59 11.03 5.15
C LEU A 18 5.90 9.71 4.81
N GLN A 19 5.62 9.48 3.53
CA GLN A 19 4.80 8.37 3.07
C GLN A 19 5.47 7.04 3.39
N GLU A 20 5.23 6.54 4.58
CA GLU A 20 5.60 5.20 5.02
C GLU A 20 4.29 4.42 5.17
N LEU A 21 4.15 3.34 4.41
CA LEU A 21 3.08 2.36 4.64
C LEU A 21 3.30 1.76 6.03
N ASN A 22 2.33 1.94 6.94
CA ASN A 22 2.38 1.16 8.17
C ASN A 22 1.93 -0.28 7.89
N VAL A 23 2.18 -1.16 8.85
CA VAL A 23 1.76 -2.57 8.77
C VAL A 23 0.24 -2.71 8.59
N ASP A 24 -0.55 -1.81 9.17
CA ASP A 24 -2.02 -1.79 9.01
C ASP A 24 -2.43 -1.41 7.57
N ASP A 25 -1.79 -0.38 7.01
CA ASP A 25 -2.00 0.05 5.63
C ASP A 25 -1.60 -1.05 4.63
N GLU A 26 -0.46 -1.70 4.86
CA GLU A 26 -0.01 -2.83 4.05
C GLU A 26 -1.02 -3.97 4.10
N ALA A 27 -1.47 -4.36 5.30
CA ALA A 27 -2.44 -5.43 5.46
C ALA A 27 -3.76 -5.13 4.72
N LEU A 28 -4.23 -3.87 4.78
CA LEU A 28 -5.42 -3.42 4.06
C LEU A 28 -5.24 -3.51 2.53
N ILE A 29 -4.12 -3.01 1.99
CA ILE A 29 -3.83 -3.07 0.56
C ILE A 29 -3.74 -4.53 0.09
N MET A 30 -3.09 -5.39 0.88
CA MET A 30 -3.00 -6.82 0.58
C MET A 30 -4.38 -7.47 0.53
N ASP A 31 -5.22 -7.26 1.54
CA ASP A 31 -6.57 -7.83 1.60
C ASP A 31 -7.41 -7.44 0.37
N LEU A 32 -7.42 -6.14 0.04
CA LEU A 32 -8.14 -5.62 -1.13
C LEU A 32 -7.54 -6.11 -2.46
N PHE A 33 -6.22 -6.34 -2.52
CA PHE A 33 -5.59 -6.94 -3.69
C PHE A 33 -6.10 -8.36 -3.93
N TYR A 34 -6.12 -9.21 -2.89
CA TYR A 34 -6.62 -10.59 -3.01
C TYR A 34 -8.13 -10.64 -3.25
N GLU A 35 -8.90 -9.75 -2.62
CA GLU A 35 -10.36 -9.70 -2.79
C GLU A 35 -10.76 -9.20 -4.20
N ARG A 36 -10.13 -8.12 -4.67
CA ARG A 36 -10.60 -7.38 -5.86
C ARG A 36 -9.73 -7.55 -7.09
N MET A 37 -8.41 -7.61 -6.92
CA MET A 37 -7.47 -7.57 -8.04
C MET A 37 -7.11 -8.97 -8.53
N VAL A 38 -6.84 -9.93 -7.65
CA VAL A 38 -6.56 -11.32 -8.01
C VAL A 38 -7.60 -11.93 -8.96
N PRO A 39 -8.93 -11.86 -8.73
CA PRO A 39 -9.89 -12.43 -9.66
C PRO A 39 -9.86 -11.77 -11.06
N LEU A 40 -9.43 -10.50 -11.17
CA LEU A 40 -9.25 -9.82 -12.46
C LEU A 40 -7.95 -10.28 -13.14
N LEU A 41 -6.87 -10.43 -12.37
CA LEU A 41 -5.58 -10.92 -12.84
C LEU A 41 -5.64 -12.38 -13.30
N GLU A 42 -6.39 -13.24 -12.60
CA GLU A 42 -6.65 -14.62 -13.02
C GLU A 42 -7.39 -14.66 -14.36
N ARG A 43 -8.40 -13.81 -14.53
CA ARG A 43 -9.16 -13.72 -15.80
C ARG A 43 -8.31 -13.19 -16.96
N ALA A 44 -7.27 -12.42 -16.65
CA ALA A 44 -6.32 -11.88 -17.62
C ALA A 44 -5.10 -12.79 -17.88
N ASP A 45 -5.00 -13.95 -17.20
CA ASP A 45 -3.79 -14.80 -17.16
C ASP A 45 -2.51 -14.01 -16.82
N ALA A 46 -2.63 -13.01 -15.93
CA ALA A 46 -1.50 -12.17 -15.55
C ALA A 46 -0.44 -13.00 -14.79
N ARG A 47 0.81 -12.93 -15.22
CA ARG A 47 1.92 -13.72 -14.63
C ARG A 47 2.83 -12.91 -13.72
N ILE A 48 3.09 -11.67 -14.08
CA ILE A 48 3.91 -10.74 -13.30
C ILE A 48 3.50 -9.34 -13.70
N GLY A 49 3.50 -8.40 -12.77
CA GLY A 49 3.17 -7.03 -13.07
C GLY A 49 3.23 -6.13 -11.86
N THR A 50 2.87 -4.89 -12.11
CA THR A 50 2.70 -3.87 -11.09
C THR A 50 1.27 -3.34 -11.12
N LEU A 51 0.77 -2.95 -9.96
CA LEU A 51 -0.58 -2.44 -9.80
C LEU A 51 -0.57 -1.24 -8.87
N ASN A 52 -1.23 -0.17 -9.32
CA ASN A 52 -1.38 1.03 -8.52
C ASN A 52 -2.33 0.76 -7.35
N CYS A 53 -1.93 1.13 -6.13
CA CYS A 53 -2.69 0.89 -4.90
C CYS A 53 -3.91 1.82 -4.72
N ARG A 54 -4.25 2.64 -5.72
CA ARG A 54 -5.49 3.46 -5.75
C ARG A 54 -6.76 2.65 -5.44
N PHE A 55 -6.79 1.35 -5.70
CA PHE A 55 -7.93 0.49 -5.34
C PHE A 55 -8.20 0.42 -3.83
N ALA A 56 -7.18 0.67 -3.00
CA ALA A 56 -7.29 0.73 -1.53
C ALA A 56 -7.65 2.13 -1.02
N GLY A 57 -7.48 3.16 -1.85
CA GLY A 57 -7.79 4.55 -1.53
C GLY A 57 -6.92 5.51 -2.31
N ASP A 58 -7.40 6.73 -2.51
CA ASP A 58 -6.67 7.78 -3.25
C ASP A 58 -5.35 8.15 -2.57
N VAL A 59 -5.27 8.01 -1.24
CA VAL A 59 -4.04 8.23 -0.47
C VAL A 59 -2.90 7.29 -0.88
N TYR A 60 -3.22 6.13 -1.44
CA TYR A 60 -2.24 5.15 -1.93
C TYR A 60 -2.03 5.23 -3.44
N ARG A 61 -2.54 6.26 -4.13
CA ARG A 61 -2.42 6.38 -5.59
C ARG A 61 -0.97 6.51 -6.10
N HIS A 62 -0.03 6.86 -5.24
CA HIS A 62 1.40 6.93 -5.55
C HIS A 62 2.15 5.67 -5.15
N TRP A 63 1.46 4.72 -4.52
CA TRP A 63 2.01 3.43 -4.20
C TRP A 63 1.67 2.45 -5.31
N THR A 64 2.68 1.68 -5.69
CA THR A 64 2.59 0.64 -6.69
C THR A 64 3.02 -0.67 -6.05
N LEU A 65 2.14 -1.66 -6.05
CA LEU A 65 2.47 -3.00 -5.59
C LEU A 65 3.00 -3.82 -6.76
N HIS A 66 4.05 -4.58 -6.51
CA HIS A 66 4.63 -5.53 -7.44
C HIS A 66 4.10 -6.91 -7.07
N PHE A 67 3.62 -7.65 -8.06
CA PHE A 67 3.10 -8.99 -7.85
C PHE A 67 3.65 -9.96 -8.88
N CYS A 68 3.72 -11.23 -8.48
CA CYS A 68 4.08 -12.34 -9.34
C CYS A 68 3.12 -13.50 -9.09
N SER A 69 2.77 -14.22 -10.15
CA SER A 69 2.01 -15.46 -10.10
C SER A 69 2.95 -16.59 -9.66
N ALA A 70 2.70 -17.14 -8.48
CA ALA A 70 3.38 -18.31 -7.94
C ALA A 70 2.44 -19.52 -8.07
N GLY A 71 2.42 -20.14 -9.25
CA GLY A 71 1.58 -21.30 -9.53
C GLY A 71 0.11 -20.93 -9.73
N SER A 72 -0.77 -21.34 -8.80
CA SER A 72 -2.21 -21.05 -8.80
C SER A 72 -2.60 -19.88 -7.92
N SER A 73 -1.62 -19.09 -7.45
CA SER A 73 -1.88 -17.94 -6.59
C SER A 73 -0.97 -16.77 -6.96
N PHE A 74 -1.34 -15.58 -6.50
CA PHE A 74 -0.52 -14.39 -6.64
C PHE A 74 0.23 -14.13 -5.35
N GLN A 75 1.44 -13.61 -5.47
CA GLN A 75 2.26 -13.18 -4.36
C GLN A 75 2.71 -11.75 -4.61
N ILE A 76 2.57 -10.92 -3.58
CA ILE A 76 3.07 -9.55 -3.59
C ILE A 76 4.56 -9.62 -3.28
N THR A 77 5.40 -9.10 -4.17
CA THR A 77 6.86 -9.15 -4.05
C THR A 77 7.44 -7.88 -3.44
N GLY A 78 6.69 -6.78 -3.46
CA GLY A 78 7.10 -5.51 -2.88
C GLY A 78 6.09 -4.42 -3.13
N LEU A 79 6.22 -3.33 -2.37
CA LEU A 79 5.49 -2.08 -2.56
C LEU A 79 6.51 -0.99 -2.81
N GLU A 80 6.32 -0.26 -3.89
CA GLU A 80 7.18 0.85 -4.32
C GLU A 80 6.37 2.14 -4.24
N TYR A 81 6.94 3.16 -3.62
CA TYR A 81 6.39 4.51 -3.67
C TYR A 81 7.00 5.21 -4.88
N ASP A 82 6.15 5.61 -5.83
CA ASP A 82 6.55 6.36 -7.01
C ASP A 82 5.87 7.74 -6.98
N GLU A 83 6.64 8.77 -6.67
CA GLU A 83 6.15 10.16 -6.60
C GLU A 83 5.63 10.69 -7.94
N MET A 84 6.03 10.05 -9.05
CA MET A 84 5.59 10.36 -10.41
C MET A 84 4.48 9.41 -10.93
N SER A 85 3.80 8.65 -10.06
CA SER A 85 2.77 7.70 -10.51
C SER A 85 1.57 8.40 -11.19
N ASP A 86 1.40 9.70 -10.98
CA ASP A 86 0.41 10.57 -11.66
C ASP A 86 0.91 11.18 -12.99
N GLU A 87 2.15 10.94 -13.44
CA GLU A 87 2.75 11.68 -14.56
C GLU A 87 3.01 10.86 -15.84
N LEU A 88 2.18 9.84 -16.12
CA LEU A 88 2.03 9.39 -17.51
C LEU A 88 1.13 10.35 -18.29
N SER A 89 1.65 11.56 -18.53
CA SER A 89 1.24 12.37 -19.69
C SER A 89 1.82 11.71 -20.94
N LEU A 90 1.20 10.62 -21.39
CA LEU A 90 1.41 10.12 -22.75
C LEU A 90 0.72 11.09 -23.70
N ASP A 91 1.43 12.15 -24.09
CA ASP A 91 1.16 12.90 -25.31
C ASP A 91 1.44 11.94 -26.48
N LEU A 92 0.39 11.43 -27.12
CA LEU A 92 0.46 10.60 -28.32
C LEU A 92 -0.25 11.30 -29.49
#